data_AF-A0A2N1NE62-F1
#
_entry.id   AF-A0A2N1NE62-F1
#
_cell.length_a   1.000
_cell.length_b   1.000
_cell.length_c   1.000
_cell.angle_alpha   90.00
_cell.angle_beta   90.00
_cell.angle_gamma   90.00
#
_symmetry.space_group_name_H-M   'P 1'
#
loop_
_entity.id
_entity.type
_entity.pdbx_description
1 polymer ?
#
loop_
_entity_poly.entity_id
_entity_poly.type
_entity_poly.pdbx_seq_one_letter_code
_entity_poly.pdbx_strand_id
1 'polypeptide(L)'
;MGNKLHANHPVIIFCVVPTTINIILSISIVLQEITKNKNFYKWFKNNTSIVALFTILAGTDIEILNILTSQVAGIMIFNAPISVKAESYIFWGSFLGLFIEDIPQLIIQVIYINLTVTYDTIPFLTLLTSAIILANKIVSRIYQLYN
;
A
#
# COMPACT_ATOMS: atom_id res chain seq x y z
N MET A 1 -37.42 -14.63 -5.86
CA MET A 1 -36.75 -13.32 -5.77
C MET A 1 -36.48 -13.04 -4.30
N GLY A 2 -35.36 -13.50 -3.75
CA GLY A 2 -35.12 -13.38 -2.31
C GLY A 2 -33.71 -13.82 -1.94
N ASN A 3 -32.98 -12.90 -1.30
CA ASN A 3 -31.72 -13.07 -0.58
C ASN A 3 -30.43 -13.26 -1.41
N LYS A 4 -30.07 -12.23 -2.20
CA LYS A 4 -28.69 -11.96 -2.67
C LYS A 4 -28.03 -10.81 -1.89
N LEU A 5 -28.23 -10.74 -0.57
CA LEU A 5 -27.81 -9.57 0.23
C LEU A 5 -26.79 -9.82 1.36
N HIS A 6 -26.25 -11.03 1.53
CA HIS A 6 -25.43 -11.33 2.73
C HIS A 6 -23.99 -11.80 2.50
N ALA A 7 -23.42 -11.68 1.30
CA ALA A 7 -22.07 -12.19 1.03
C ALA A 7 -20.97 -11.11 0.90
N ASN A 8 -21.31 -9.81 0.86
CA ASN A 8 -20.34 -8.75 0.53
C ASN A 8 -19.76 -8.01 1.77
N HIS A 9 -20.33 -8.20 2.95
CA HIS A 9 -19.91 -7.48 4.16
C HIS A 9 -18.47 -7.79 4.64
N PRO A 10 -17.97 -9.04 4.64
CA PRO A 10 -16.64 -9.33 5.16
C PRO A 10 -15.52 -8.73 4.30
N VAL A 11 -15.65 -8.81 2.98
CA VAL A 11 -14.62 -8.37 2.02
C VAL A 11 -14.42 -6.85 2.09
N ILE A 12 -15.51 -6.08 2.24
CA ILE A 12 -15.45 -4.63 2.34
C ILE A 12 -14.77 -4.21 3.65
N ILE A 13 -15.08 -4.87 4.77
CA ILE A 13 -14.48 -4.57 6.07
C ILE A 13 -12.96 -4.84 6.06
N PHE A 14 -12.55 -5.98 5.51
CA PHE A 14 -11.14 -6.35 5.37
C PHE A 14 -10.36 -5.52 4.36
N CYS A 15 -11.04 -4.71 3.53
CA CYS A 15 -10.41 -3.74 2.63
C CYS A 15 -10.31 -2.34 3.27
N VAL A 16 -11.39 -1.88 3.91
CA VAL A 16 -11.48 -0.52 4.47
C VAL A 16 -10.58 -0.34 5.69
N VAL A 17 -10.49 -1.35 6.57
CA VAL A 17 -9.70 -1.23 7.80
C VAL A 17 -8.20 -1.08 7.49
N PRO A 18 -7.57 -1.95 6.69
CA PRO A 18 -6.16 -1.79 6.34
C PRO A 18 -5.86 -0.51 5.56
N THR A 19 -6.74 -0.14 4.60
CA THR A 19 -6.62 1.13 3.87
C THR A 19 -6.56 2.32 4.83
N THR A 20 -7.42 2.33 5.84
CA THR A 20 -7.46 3.42 6.84
C THR A 20 -6.16 3.47 7.66
N ILE A 21 -5.64 2.30 8.06
CA ILE A 21 -4.37 2.20 8.79
C ILE A 21 -3.21 2.73 7.93
N ASN A 22 -3.14 2.34 6.66
CA ASN A 22 -2.10 2.77 5.72
C ASN A 22 -2.15 4.30 5.48
N ILE A 23 -3.34 4.89 5.37
CA ILE A 23 -3.50 6.36 5.27
C ILE A 23 -2.98 7.05 6.55
N ILE A 24 -3.33 6.55 7.73
CA ILE A 24 -2.89 7.15 9.00
C ILE A 24 -1.36 7.05 9.13
N LEU A 25 -0.78 5.89 8.80
CA LEU A 25 0.66 5.66 8.84
C LEU A 25 1.39 6.57 7.84
N SER A 26 0.92 6.66 6.60
CA SER A 26 1.56 7.49 5.57
C SER A 26 1.56 8.98 5.96
N ILE A 27 0.43 9.51 6.43
CA ILE A 27 0.34 10.89 6.94
C ILE A 27 1.30 11.07 8.11
N SER A 28 1.36 10.12 9.04
CA SER A 28 2.25 10.19 10.21
C SER A 28 3.73 10.21 9.82
N ILE A 29 4.14 9.39 8.86
CA ILE A 29 5.52 9.35 8.35
C ILE A 29 5.87 10.69 7.69
N VAL A 30 5.02 11.18 6.80
CA VAL A 30 5.25 12.45 6.09
C VAL A 30 5.29 13.64 7.05
N LEU A 31 4.39 13.70 8.04
CA LEU A 31 4.41 14.75 9.07
C LEU A 31 5.68 14.69 9.93
N GLN A 32 6.13 13.49 10.30
CA GLN A 32 7.40 13.32 11.01
C GLN A 32 8.59 13.80 10.18
N GLU A 33 8.63 13.51 8.88
CA GLU A 33 9.68 13.98 7.98
C GLU A 33 9.64 15.50 7.80
N ILE A 34 8.46 16.10 7.62
CA ILE A 34 8.29 17.56 7.53
C ILE A 34 8.79 18.26 8.79
N THR A 35 8.55 17.68 9.97
CA THR A 35 8.87 18.32 11.26
C THR A 35 10.31 18.09 11.70
N LYS A 36 10.88 16.91 11.44
CA LYS A 36 12.18 16.50 11.99
C LYS A 36 13.32 16.54 10.97
N ASN A 37 13.03 16.44 9.67
CA ASN A 37 14.04 16.40 8.62
C ASN A 37 14.04 17.71 7.80
N LYS A 38 15.02 18.58 8.08
CA LYS A 38 15.16 19.88 7.40
C LYS A 38 15.35 19.75 5.89
N ASN A 39 16.04 18.71 5.44
CA ASN A 39 16.28 18.46 4.01
C ASN A 39 14.97 18.06 3.33
N PHE A 40 14.20 17.16 3.95
CA PHE A 40 12.89 16.77 3.46
C PHE A 40 11.95 17.97 3.43
N TYR A 41 11.90 18.80 4.48
CA TYR A 41 11.08 20.00 4.49
C TYR A 41 11.42 21.00 3.37
N LYS A 42 12.71 21.22 3.12
CA LYS A 42 13.17 22.10 2.03
C LYS A 42 12.74 21.56 0.66
N TRP A 43 12.88 20.25 0.45
CA TRP A 43 12.45 19.58 -0.77
C TRP A 43 10.91 19.57 -0.90
N PHE A 44 10.19 19.32 0.19
CA PHE A 44 8.73 19.30 0.28
C PHE A 44 8.11 20.60 -0.20
N LYS A 45 8.66 21.77 0.18
CA LYS A 45 8.15 23.09 -0.24
C LYS A 45 7.97 23.22 -1.75
N ASN A 46 8.81 22.56 -2.54
CA ASN A 46 8.76 22.61 -4.00
C ASN A 46 7.96 21.46 -4.61
N ASN A 47 7.62 20.43 -3.83
CA ASN A 47 7.02 19.18 -4.29
C ASN A 47 5.72 18.80 -3.54
N THR A 48 5.10 19.77 -2.85
CA THR A 48 3.93 19.58 -1.96
C THR A 48 2.82 18.74 -2.59
N SER A 49 2.43 19.05 -3.84
CA SER A 49 1.35 18.34 -4.52
C SER A 49 1.66 16.87 -4.77
N ILE A 50 2.92 16.56 -5.10
CA ILE A 50 3.35 15.17 -5.33
C ILE A 50 3.43 14.42 -4.02
N VAL A 51 3.95 15.03 -2.96
CA VAL A 51 3.92 14.41 -1.63
C VAL A 51 2.49 14.12 -1.20
N ALA A 52 1.56 15.07 -1.36
CA ALA A 52 0.16 14.85 -1.02
C ALA A 52 -0.47 13.71 -1.84
N LEU A 53 -0.23 13.68 -3.15
CA LEU A 53 -0.72 12.61 -4.03
C LEU A 53 -0.23 11.23 -3.57
N PHE A 54 1.09 11.06 -3.39
CA PHE A 54 1.65 9.77 -2.99
C PHE A 54 1.30 9.40 -1.55
N THR A 55 1.04 10.37 -0.67
CA THR A 55 0.51 10.09 0.68
C THR A 55 -0.90 9.50 0.61
N ILE A 56 -1.77 10.04 -0.24
CA ILE A 56 -3.12 9.49 -0.44
C ILE A 56 -3.06 8.12 -1.10
N LEU A 57 -2.25 7.97 -2.16
CA LEU A 57 -2.06 6.69 -2.84
C LEU A 57 -1.47 5.63 -1.91
N ALA A 58 -0.60 6.02 -0.98
CA ALA A 58 -0.05 5.12 0.02
C ALA A 58 -1.10 4.56 1.00
N GLY A 59 -2.35 5.03 0.93
CA GLY A 59 -3.48 4.35 1.56
C GLY A 59 -3.73 2.94 1.04
N THR A 60 -3.45 2.64 -0.23
CA THR A 60 -3.59 1.27 -0.75
C THR A 60 -2.43 0.40 -0.33
N ASP A 61 -1.23 0.97 -0.29
CA ASP A 61 -0.03 0.29 0.18
C ASP A 61 0.99 1.33 0.64
N ILE A 62 1.46 1.22 1.89
CA ILE A 62 2.43 2.16 2.45
C ILE A 62 3.74 2.21 1.66
N GLU A 63 4.10 1.14 0.94
CA GLU A 63 5.30 1.04 0.10
C GLU A 63 5.29 2.03 -1.06
N ILE A 64 4.12 2.54 -1.46
CA ILE A 64 3.98 3.60 -2.49
C ILE A 64 4.74 4.87 -2.11
N LEU A 65 4.96 5.15 -0.82
CA LEU A 65 5.80 6.27 -0.39
C LEU A 65 7.26 6.15 -0.88
N ASN A 66 7.77 4.94 -1.12
CA ASN A 66 9.12 4.74 -1.67
C ASN A 66 9.25 5.27 -3.10
N ILE A 67 8.15 5.53 -3.81
CA ILE A 67 8.21 6.19 -5.13
C ILE A 67 8.80 7.60 -4.98
N LEU A 68 8.56 8.28 -3.86
CA LEU A 68 9.13 9.60 -3.58
C LEU A 68 10.66 9.56 -3.48
N THR A 69 11.27 8.43 -3.13
CA THR A 69 12.74 8.26 -2.98
C THR A 69 13.40 7.48 -4.12
N SER A 70 12.60 6.84 -4.96
CA SER A 70 13.06 5.88 -5.98
C SER A 70 13.88 6.45 -7.14
N GLN A 71 13.97 7.77 -7.27
CA GLN A 71 14.66 8.49 -8.36
C GLN A 71 14.21 8.01 -9.75
N VAL A 72 12.92 7.72 -9.93
CA VAL A 72 12.38 7.22 -11.21
C VAL A 72 12.85 8.08 -12.36
N ALA A 73 13.54 7.45 -13.32
CA ALA A 73 14.08 8.08 -14.52
C ALA A 73 14.98 9.32 -14.28
N GLY A 74 15.59 9.45 -13.09
CA GLY A 74 16.43 10.59 -12.72
C GLY A 74 15.65 11.89 -12.49
N ILE A 75 14.33 11.82 -12.36
CA ILE A 75 13.47 12.99 -12.15
C ILE A 75 13.64 13.48 -10.70
N MET A 76 14.03 14.74 -10.52
CA MET A 76 14.28 15.34 -9.19
C MET A 76 13.07 15.32 -8.25
N ILE A 77 11.87 15.20 -8.80
CA ILE A 77 10.62 15.13 -8.05
C ILE A 77 10.39 13.75 -7.40
N PHE A 78 11.19 12.75 -7.75
CA PHE A 78 11.21 11.44 -7.10
C PHE A 78 12.53 11.20 -6.34
N ASN A 79 13.20 12.28 -5.94
CA ASN A 79 14.44 12.24 -5.17
C ASN A 79 14.26 12.89 -3.78
N ALA A 80 13.23 12.48 -3.07
CA ALA A 80 12.93 12.97 -1.73
C ALA A 80 14.02 12.49 -0.74
N PRO A 81 14.58 13.37 0.09
CA PRO A 81 15.58 12.99 1.07
C PRO A 81 14.91 12.47 2.36
N ILE A 82 14.25 11.31 2.27
CA ILE A 82 13.59 10.65 3.40
C ILE A 82 14.65 10.09 4.37
N SER A 83 14.36 10.11 5.68
CA SER A 83 15.26 9.53 6.67
C SER A 83 15.20 8.00 6.70
N VAL A 84 16.31 7.36 7.09
CA VAL A 84 16.39 5.89 7.29
C VAL A 84 15.32 5.37 8.26
N LYS A 85 14.89 6.19 9.22
CA LYS A 85 13.81 5.82 10.15
C LYS A 85 12.46 5.73 9.43
N ALA A 86 12.16 6.68 8.56
CA ALA A 86 10.95 6.67 7.76
C ALA A 86 10.96 5.53 6.73
N GLU A 87 12.09 5.24 6.09
CA GLU A 87 12.25 4.05 5.22
C GLU A 87 11.99 2.75 6.00
N SER A 88 12.53 2.63 7.21
CA SER A 88 12.28 1.49 8.09
C SER A 88 10.79 1.36 8.44
N TYR A 89 10.10 2.47 8.74
CA TYR A 89 8.65 2.44 8.97
C TYR A 89 7.86 2.01 7.74
N ILE A 90 8.24 2.46 6.54
CA ILE A 90 7.60 2.04 5.29
C ILE A 90 7.82 0.54 5.08
N PHE A 91 9.05 0.05 5.26
CA PHE A 91 9.38 -1.37 5.11
C PHE A 91 8.61 -2.27 6.09
N TRP A 92 8.64 -1.96 7.38
CA TRP A 92 7.94 -2.74 8.39
C TRP A 92 6.42 -2.62 8.26
N GLY A 93 5.92 -1.44 7.88
CA GLY A 93 4.51 -1.23 7.58
C GLY A 93 4.02 -2.11 6.44
N SER A 94 4.74 -2.13 5.31
CA SER A 94 4.41 -2.98 4.16
C SER A 94 4.49 -4.46 4.54
N PHE A 95 5.49 -4.85 5.33
CA PHE A 95 5.62 -6.22 5.80
C PHE A 95 4.48 -6.68 6.71
N LEU A 96 4.02 -5.83 7.63
CA LEU A 96 2.88 -6.16 8.47
C LEU A 96 1.59 -6.17 7.66
N GLY A 97 1.44 -5.24 6.70
CA GLY A 97 0.34 -5.20 5.74
C GLY A 97 0.19 -6.51 4.97
N LEU A 98 1.28 -7.11 4.51
CA LEU A 98 1.26 -8.42 3.85
C LEU A 98 0.52 -9.50 4.64
N PHE A 99 0.75 -9.58 5.95
CA PHE A 99 0.15 -10.62 6.79
C PHE A 99 -1.25 -10.29 7.28
N ILE A 100 -1.59 -9.02 7.43
CA ILE A 100 -2.85 -8.56 8.03
C ILE A 100 -3.90 -8.22 6.97
N GLU A 101 -3.46 -7.74 5.80
CA GLU A 101 -4.29 -7.32 4.68
C GLU A 101 -4.21 -8.35 3.55
N ASP A 102 -3.05 -8.47 2.89
CA ASP A 102 -2.94 -9.18 1.62
C ASP A 102 -3.26 -10.68 1.74
N ILE A 103 -2.65 -11.38 2.70
CA ILE A 103 -2.87 -12.82 2.90
C ILE A 103 -4.32 -13.13 3.33
N PRO A 104 -4.89 -12.49 4.37
CA PRO A 104 -6.28 -12.74 4.77
C PRO A 104 -7.27 -12.39 3.67
N GLN A 105 -7.06 -11.29 2.94
CA GLN A 105 -7.92 -10.90 1.84
C GLN A 105 -7.89 -11.93 0.70
N LEU A 106 -6.71 -12.46 0.36
CA LEU A 106 -6.55 -13.53 -0.62
C LEU A 106 -7.28 -14.82 -0.18
N ILE A 107 -7.13 -15.22 1.08
CA ILE A 107 -7.82 -16.41 1.63
C ILE A 107 -9.34 -16.24 1.52
N ILE A 108 -9.87 -15.09 1.93
CA ILE A 108 -11.31 -14.80 1.87
C ILE A 108 -11.82 -14.85 0.41
N GLN A 109 -11.06 -14.29 -0.53
CA GLN A 109 -11.43 -14.31 -1.95
C GLN A 109 -11.42 -15.71 -2.55
N VAL A 110 -10.41 -16.54 -2.23
CA VAL A 110 -10.36 -17.94 -2.65
C VAL A 110 -11.57 -18.71 -2.11
N ILE A 111 -11.91 -18.54 -0.84
CA ILE A 111 -13.09 -19.19 -0.24
C ILE A 111 -14.38 -18.73 -0.93
N TYR A 112 -14.52 -17.42 -1.16
CA TYR A 112 -15.71 -16.85 -1.81
C TYR A 112 -15.93 -17.42 -3.22
N ILE A 113 -14.87 -17.50 -4.04
CA ILE A 113 -14.98 -18.05 -5.40
C ILE A 113 -15.36 -19.53 -5.38
N ASN A 114 -14.80 -20.32 -4.46
CA ASN A 114 -15.14 -21.75 -4.35
C ASN A 114 -16.57 -22.00 -3.86
N LEU A 115 -17.14 -21.10 -3.07
CA LEU A 115 -18.50 -21.22 -2.54
C LEU A 115 -19.58 -20.66 -3.47
N THR A 116 -19.20 -19.81 -4.44
CA THR A 116 -20.16 -19.13 -5.32
C THR A 116 -20.24 -19.85 -6.67
N VAL A 117 -21.40 -20.42 -6.98
CA VAL A 117 -21.64 -21.19 -8.23
C VAL A 117 -21.66 -20.30 -9.49
N THR A 118 -21.68 -18.97 -9.31
CA THR A 118 -21.58 -17.99 -10.40
C THR A 118 -20.27 -17.21 -10.29
N TYR A 119 -19.43 -17.31 -11.32
CA TYR A 119 -18.20 -16.54 -11.45
C TYR A 119 -18.51 -15.06 -11.69
N ASP A 120 -18.48 -14.25 -10.63
CA ASP A 120 -18.54 -12.80 -10.77
C ASP A 120 -17.15 -12.25 -11.15
N THR A 121 -17.13 -11.32 -12.11
CA THR A 121 -15.90 -10.73 -12.68
C THR A 121 -15.06 -9.98 -11.64
N ILE A 122 -15.73 -9.44 -10.62
CA ILE A 122 -15.10 -8.64 -9.56
C ILE A 122 -14.16 -9.51 -8.70
N PRO A 123 -14.61 -10.63 -8.08
CA PRO A 123 -13.73 -11.56 -7.36
C PRO A 123 -12.48 -12.01 -8.14
N PHE A 124 -12.62 -12.28 -9.44
CA PHE A 124 -11.51 -12.72 -10.28
C PHE A 124 -10.45 -11.62 -10.47
N LEU A 125 -10.88 -10.40 -10.79
CA LEU A 125 -9.98 -9.25 -10.94
C LEU A 125 -9.26 -8.93 -9.63
N THR A 126 -9.95 -9.01 -8.49
CA THR A 126 -9.32 -8.76 -7.20
C THR A 126 -8.26 -9.83 -6.86
N LEU A 127 -8.51 -11.09 -7.22
CA LEU A 127 -7.55 -12.18 -7.03
C LEU A 127 -6.30 -12.00 -7.90
N LEU A 128 -6.48 -11.61 -9.17
CA LEU A 128 -5.37 -11.30 -10.06
C LEU A 128 -4.53 -10.14 -9.55
N THR A 129 -5.20 -9.08 -9.07
CA THR A 129 -4.53 -7.88 -8.55
C THR A 129 -3.72 -8.20 -7.29
N SER A 130 -4.31 -8.94 -6.34
CA SER A 130 -3.62 -9.35 -5.11
C SER A 130 -2.46 -10.32 -5.37
N ALA A 131 -2.59 -11.22 -6.35
CA ALA A 131 -1.46 -12.08 -6.77
C ALA A 131 -0.29 -11.26 -7.34
N ILE A 132 -0.58 -10.24 -8.16
CA ILE A 132 0.46 -9.34 -8.71
C ILE A 132 1.13 -8.53 -7.59
N ILE A 133 0.36 -7.99 -6.64
CA ILE A 133 0.88 -7.25 -5.49
C ILE A 133 1.82 -8.15 -4.67
N LEU A 134 1.40 -9.37 -4.36
CA LEU A 134 2.22 -10.33 -3.60
C LEU A 134 3.53 -10.66 -4.32
N ALA A 135 3.47 -10.88 -5.64
CA ALA A 135 4.65 -11.14 -6.45
C ALA A 135 5.63 -9.95 -6.42
N ASN A 136 5.13 -8.73 -6.60
CA ASN A 136 5.94 -7.51 -6.53
C ASN A 136 6.61 -7.35 -5.17
N LYS A 137 5.89 -7.62 -4.08
CA LYS A 137 6.45 -7.55 -2.72
C LYS A 137 7.55 -8.57 -2.48
N ILE A 138 7.39 -9.80 -2.97
CA ILE A 138 8.45 -10.83 -2.88
C ILE A 138 9.70 -10.38 -3.65
N VAL A 139 9.54 -9.89 -4.87
CA VAL A 139 10.66 -9.41 -5.70
C VAL A 139 11.37 -8.22 -5.05
N SER A 140 10.61 -7.23 -4.57
CA SER A 140 11.14 -6.06 -3.83
C SER A 140 12.04 -6.50 -2.67
N ARG A 141 11.59 -7.52 -1.94
CA ARG A 141 12.31 -8.00 -0.76
C ARG A 141 13.54 -8.83 -1.04
N ILE A 142 13.51 -9.63 -2.12
CA ILE A 142 14.69 -10.33 -2.61
C ILE A 142 15.75 -9.31 -3.04
N TYR A 143 15.33 -8.23 -3.71
CA TYR A 143 16.23 -7.17 -4.16
C TYR A 143 16.92 -6.46 -2.98
N GLN A 144 16.17 -6.12 -1.93
CA GLN A 144 16.70 -5.50 -0.72
C GLN A 144 17.61 -6.42 0.12
N LEU A 145 17.51 -7.74 -0.02
CA LEU A 145 18.43 -8.68 0.64
C LEU A 145 19.78 -8.78 -0.08
N TYR A 146 19.81 -8.49 -1.38
CA TYR A 146 21.00 -8.60 -2.22
C TYR A 146 21.79 -7.30 -2.37
N ASN A 147 21.22 -6.16 -1.97
CA ASN A 147 21.79 -4.82 -2.13
C ASN A 147 21.72 -4.03 -0.83
#